data_AF-A0AAJ2F1J0-F1
#
_entry.id   AF-A0AAJ2F1J0-F1
#
_cell.length_a   1.000
_cell.length_b   1.000
_cell.length_c   1.000
_cell.angle_alpha   90.00
_cell.angle_beta   90.00
_cell.angle_gamma   90.00
#
_symmetry.space_group_name_H-M   'P 1'
#
loop_
_entity.id
_entity.type
_entity.pdbx_description
1 polymer ?
#
loop_
_entity_poly.entity_id
_entity_poly.type
_entity_poly.pdbx_seq_one_letter_code
_entity_poly.pdbx_strand_id
1 'polypeptide(L)' 'MDAFRRVGTRWMYGAMGGVPTGLRWEAIYPLIDRMGLQPEEWDELVAELQVMEIAAIETMRKHAPKPAK' A
#
# COMPACT_ATOMS: atom_id res chain seq x y z
N MET A 1 12.07 0.38 -3.67
CA MET A 1 11.80 -0.70 -2.67
C MET A 1 11.79 -0.25 -1.20
N ASP A 2 12.68 0.64 -0.73
CA ASP A 2 12.67 1.08 0.69
C ASP A 2 11.45 1.93 1.07
N ALA A 3 10.91 2.73 0.14
CA ALA A 3 9.69 3.50 0.36
C ALA A 3 8.50 2.58 0.70
N PHE A 4 8.33 1.47 -0.04
CA PHE A 4 7.26 0.51 0.23
C PHE A 4 7.42 -0.18 1.60
N ARG A 5 8.65 -0.46 2.05
CA ARG A 5 8.86 -0.99 3.41
C ARG A 5 8.46 0.01 4.50
N ARG A 6 8.65 1.32 4.25
CA ARG A 6 8.26 2.39 5.18
C ARG A 6 6.74 2.54 5.31
N VAL A 7 5.97 2.04 4.33
CA VAL A 7 4.50 1.98 4.39
C VAL A 7 4.03 1.17 5.60
N GLY A 8 4.68 0.03 5.84
CA GLY A 8 4.46 -0.80 7.03
C GLY A 8 3.00 -1.22 7.21
N THR A 9 2.39 -0.77 8.31
CA THR A 9 1.02 -1.14 8.74
C THR A 9 -0.06 -0.16 8.28
N ARG A 10 0.24 0.78 7.38
CA ARG A 10 -0.69 1.82 6.89
C ARG A 10 -1.68 1.27 5.85
N TRP A 11 -2.40 0.23 6.22
CA TRP A 11 -3.45 -0.36 5.41
C TRP A 11 -4.84 0.07 5.90
N MET A 12 -5.78 0.15 4.97
CA MET A 12 -7.21 0.25 5.24
C MET A 12 -7.80 -1.15 5.32
N TYR A 13 -8.60 -1.38 6.36
CA TYR A 13 -9.31 -2.62 6.59
C TYR A 13 -10.82 -2.37 6.58
N GLY A 14 -11.58 -3.33 6.05
CA GLY A 14 -13.05 -3.28 6.12
C GLY A 14 -13.58 -3.44 7.56
N ALA A 15 -14.85 -3.08 7.77
CA ALA A 15 -15.48 -3.01 9.10
C ALA A 15 -15.45 -4.32 9.91
N MET A 16 -15.42 -5.48 9.25
CA MET A 16 -15.38 -6.79 9.91
C MET A 16 -13.95 -7.36 10.08
N GLY A 17 -12.92 -6.55 9.82
CA GLY A 17 -11.54 -7.03 9.72
C GLY A 17 -11.31 -7.92 8.49
N GLY A 18 -10.07 -8.36 8.28
CA GLY A 18 -9.70 -9.27 7.19
C GLY A 18 -8.59 -8.75 6.29
N VAL A 19 -8.66 -9.05 5.00
CA VAL A 19 -7.67 -8.61 4.00
C VAL A 19 -7.82 -7.10 3.80
N PRO A 20 -6.72 -6.34 3.77
CA PRO A 20 -6.81 -4.91 3.54
C PRO A 20 -7.35 -4.60 2.14
N THR A 21 -8.02 -3.46 2.03
CA THR A 21 -8.64 -2.98 0.78
C THR A 21 -7.76 -2.00 0.01
N GLY A 22 -6.72 -1.47 0.65
CA GLY A 22 -5.84 -0.44 0.11
C GLY A 22 -4.87 0.10 1.15
N LEU A 23 -3.94 0.93 0.70
CA LEU A 23 -3.06 1.77 1.48
C LEU A 23 -3.79 3.06 1.87
N ARG A 24 -3.44 3.58 3.04
CA ARG A 24 -3.85 4.92 3.47
C ARG A 24 -3.00 5.98 2.79
N TRP A 25 -3.36 6.35 1.56
CA TRP A 25 -2.62 7.29 0.72
C TRP A 25 -2.38 8.65 1.41
N GLU A 26 -3.31 9.10 2.25
CA GLU A 26 -3.18 10.32 3.06
C GLU A 26 -1.99 10.27 4.04
N ALA A 27 -1.58 9.08 4.47
CA ALA A 27 -0.42 8.88 5.33
C ALA A 27 0.87 8.58 4.55
N ILE A 28 0.75 8.34 3.23
CA ILE A 28 1.85 8.01 2.32
C ILE A 28 2.42 9.26 1.69
N TYR A 29 1.57 10.18 1.19
CA TYR A 29 2.02 11.42 0.55
C TYR A 29 3.02 12.20 1.42
N PRO A 30 2.79 12.43 2.74
CA PRO A 30 3.76 13.14 3.57
C PRO A 30 5.11 12.41 3.72
N LEU A 31 5.15 11.08 3.55
CA LEU A 31 6.40 10.32 3.58
C LEU A 31 7.18 10.50 2.28
N ILE A 32 6.47 10.51 1.14
CA ILE A 32 7.04 10.76 -0.18
C ILE A 32 7.53 12.20 -0.27
N ASP A 33 6.72 13.17 0.17
CA ASP A 33 7.06 14.60 0.11
C ASP A 33 8.33 14.91 0.90
N ARG A 34 8.56 14.22 2.03
CA ARG A 34 9.78 14.33 2.83
C ARG A 34 11.04 13.81 2.14
N MET A 35 10.91 13.07 1.04
CA MET A 35 12.05 12.58 0.27
C MET A 35 12.63 13.66 -0.64
N GLY A 36 11.91 14.77 -0.88
CA GLY A 36 12.42 15.89 -1.67
C GLY A 36 12.72 15.54 -3.13
N LEU A 37 11.93 14.62 -3.69
CA LEU A 37 12.08 14.13 -5.07
C LEU A 37 11.72 15.20 -6.10
N GLN A 38 12.30 15.10 -7.30
CA GLN A 38 11.82 15.88 -8.44
C GLN A 38 10.42 15.39 -8.87
N PRO A 39 9.62 16.22 -9.57
CA PRO A 39 8.26 15.86 -9.97
C PRO A 39 8.18 14.52 -10.72
N GLU A 40 9.10 14.25 -11.63
CA GLU A 40 9.11 13.03 -12.43
C GLU A 40 9.41 11.78 -11.57
N GLU A 41 10.34 11.90 -10.62
CA GLU A 41 10.69 10.83 -9.67
C GLU A 41 9.55 10.57 -8.67
N TRP A 42 8.81 11.63 -8.32
CA TRP A 42 7.62 11.53 -7.48
C TRP A 42 6.52 10.76 -8.22
N ASP A 43 6.23 11.12 -9.47
CA ASP A 43 5.23 10.45 -10.31
C ASP A 43 5.57 8.98 -10.52
N GLU A 44 6.84 8.68 -10.81
CA GLU A 44 7.33 7.31 -10.97
C GLU A 44 7.15 6.50 -9.67
N LEU A 45 7.56 7.06 -8.53
CA LEU A 45 7.42 6.37 -7.24
C LEU A 45 5.95 6.11 -6.89
N VAL A 46 5.05 7.05 -7.18
CA VAL A 46 3.62 6.86 -6.94
C VAL A 46 3.07 5.73 -7.82
N ALA A 47 3.44 5.70 -9.10
CA ALA A 47 3.04 4.62 -10.00
C ALA A 47 3.56 3.25 -9.52
N GLU A 48 4.82 3.16 -9.08
CA GLU A 48 5.39 1.94 -8.50
C GLU A 48 4.63 1.49 -7.24
N LEU A 49 4.29 2.43 -6.35
CA LEU A 49 3.54 2.13 -5.12
C LEU A 49 2.14 1.59 -5.42
N GLN A 50 1.46 2.09 -6.44
CA GLN A 50 0.15 1.57 -6.89
C GLN A 50 0.26 0.14 -7.41
N VAL A 51 1.27 -0.16 -8.22
CA VAL A 51 1.51 -1.52 -8.72
C VAL A 51 1.79 -2.48 -7.57
N MET A 52 2.63 -2.08 -6.61
CA MET A 52 2.94 -2.89 -5.43
C MET A 52 1.73 -3.07 -4.51
N GLU A 53 0.88 -2.05 -4.34
CA GLU A 53 -0.37 -2.13 -3.59
C GLU A 53 -1.30 -3.20 -4.17
N ILE A 54 -1.53 -3.16 -5.49
CA ILE A 54 -2.40 -4.12 -6.18
C ILE A 54 -1.87 -5.55 -5.98
N ALA A 55 -0.59 -5.78 -6.27
CA ALA A 55 0.05 -7.09 -6.14
C ALA A 55 0.01 -7.63 -4.69
N ALA A 56 0.22 -6.74 -3.71
CA ALA A 56 0.15 -7.08 -2.30
C ALA A 56 -1.28 -7.48 -1.90
N ILE A 57 -2.29 -6.71 -2.30
CA ILE A 57 -3.70 -7.02 -2.01
C ILE A 57 -4.10 -8.36 -2.63
N GLU A 58 -3.76 -8.60 -3.89
CA GLU A 58 -4.04 -9.87 -4.57
C GLU A 58 -3.40 -11.05 -3.83
N THR A 59 -2.14 -10.88 -3.42
CA THR A 59 -1.42 -11.90 -2.65
C THR A 59 -2.09 -12.15 -1.30
N MET A 60 -2.40 -11.09 -0.54
CA MET A 60 -3.07 -11.22 0.75
C MET A 60 -4.46 -11.85 0.61
N ARG A 61 -5.22 -11.53 -0.44
CA ARG A 61 -6.50 -12.16 -0.77
C ARG A 61 -6.34 -13.64 -1.07
N LYS A 62 -5.36 -14.01 -1.89
CA LYS A 62 -5.06 -15.39 -2.26
C LYS A 62 -4.72 -16.27 -1.05
N HIS A 63 -4.03 -15.69 -0.06
CA HIS A 63 -3.54 -16.41 1.12
C HIS A 63 -4.40 -16.21 2.37
N ALA A 64 -5.49 -15.44 2.29
CA ALA A 64 -6.40 -15.24 3.41
C ALA A 64 -7.04 -16.57 3.84
N PRO A 65 -7.16 -16.82 5.16
CA PRO A 65 -7.89 -17.98 5.64
C PRO A 65 -9.33 -17.93 5.14
N LYS A 66 -9.78 -19.02 4.50
CA LYS A 66 -11.18 -19.13 4.07
C LYS A 66 -12.06 -19.23 5.33
N PRO A 67 -13.20 -18.54 5.39
CA PRO A 67 -14.13 -18.70 6.50
C PRO A 67 -14.50 -20.18 6.61
N ALA A 68 -14.46 -20.72 7.84
CA ALA A 68 -14.97 -22.06 8.12
C ALA A 68 -16.46 -22.10 7.73
N LYS A 69 -16.85 -23.14 6.98
CA LYS A 69 -18.23 -23.38 6.59
C LYS A 69 -19.10 -23.71 7.78
#